data_AF-A0A956FA84-F1
#
_entry.id   AF-A0A956FA84-F1
#
_cell.length_a   1.000
_cell.length_b   1.000
_cell.length_c   1.000
_cell.angle_alpha   90.00
_cell.angle_beta   90.00
_cell.angle_gamma   90.00
#
_symmetry.space_group_name_H-M   'P 1'
#
loop_
_entity.id
_entity.type
_entity.pdbx_description
1 polymer ?
#
loop_
_entity_poly.entity_id
_entity_poly.type
_entity_poly.pdbx_seq_one_letter_code
_entity_poly.pdbx_strand_id
1 'polypeptide(L)'
;MLLLSTGLGCAESTEADDFVVPFTARVGDATVECGRTQEGVGISSSRFDLLELTTYVHAVELLSSDGGRLPVELVDDGRWQGQGVALLDFADGTGACTGSAEINRELRVSASGLDEAVGLAFRVGVPPELNHLDAGTARPPLDDPSAWWGWKVGYVFFQLTITTAGHDYYYAHVGSTQCDGSVAEGFSCAEDHLIDVELAGFEVGRDGVTVDLGALLSGVDIDAPVDADAGDTTPGCMSAVDDSECVPIFAALGRDLAGGPSSEQIVFVRDPGAALEP
;
A
#
# COMPACT_ATOMS: atom_id res chain seq x y z
N MET A 1 -27.14 -54.36 24.10
CA MET A 1 -27.64 -53.00 23.81
C MET A 1 -26.54 -52.01 24.15
N LEU A 2 -25.81 -51.54 23.13
CA LEU A 2 -25.28 -50.18 22.90
C LEU A 2 -24.08 -50.31 21.97
N LEU A 3 -24.31 -49.98 20.69
CA LEU A 3 -23.27 -49.66 19.73
C LEU A 3 -22.81 -48.23 20.05
N LEU A 4 -21.54 -48.03 20.42
CA LEU A 4 -20.92 -46.72 20.37
C LEU A 4 -20.48 -46.46 18.93
N SER A 5 -21.24 -45.63 18.22
CA SER A 5 -20.84 -45.03 16.96
C SER A 5 -20.05 -43.76 17.27
N THR A 6 -18.74 -43.80 17.10
CA THR A 6 -17.88 -42.62 17.09
C THR A 6 -18.03 -41.95 15.73
N GLY A 7 -18.84 -40.88 15.67
CA GLY A 7 -18.86 -39.98 14.53
C GLY A 7 -17.57 -39.18 14.51
N LEU A 8 -16.66 -39.53 13.59
CA LEU A 8 -15.68 -38.57 13.10
C LEU A 8 -16.48 -37.51 12.33
N GLY A 9 -16.65 -36.33 12.92
CA GLY A 9 -17.01 -35.15 12.15
C GLY A 9 -15.85 -34.86 11.21
N CYS A 10 -16.05 -35.11 9.91
CA CYS A 10 -15.22 -34.48 8.90
C CYS A 10 -15.44 -32.97 9.06
N ALA A 11 -14.38 -32.22 9.35
CA ALA A 11 -14.42 -30.79 9.04
C ALA A 11 -14.63 -30.71 7.53
N GLU A 12 -15.77 -30.21 7.09
CA GLU A 12 -15.93 -29.77 5.71
C GLU A 12 -14.87 -28.71 5.48
N SER A 13 -13.86 -29.04 4.66
CA SER A 13 -13.01 -28.03 4.08
C SER A 13 -13.91 -27.22 3.16
N THR A 14 -14.33 -26.04 3.63
CA THR A 14 -14.89 -25.02 2.75
C THR A 14 -13.90 -24.82 1.60
N GLU A 15 -14.35 -24.98 0.36
CA GLU A 15 -13.50 -24.79 -0.81
C GLU A 15 -12.97 -23.34 -0.80
N ALA A 16 -11.74 -23.15 -1.28
CA ALA A 16 -11.18 -21.81 -1.47
C ALA A 16 -11.59 -21.33 -2.86
N ASP A 17 -12.06 -20.10 -2.95
CA ASP A 17 -12.43 -19.43 -4.19
C ASP A 17 -11.44 -18.31 -4.48
N ASP A 18 -11.02 -18.21 -5.75
CA ASP A 18 -10.18 -17.13 -6.22
C ASP A 18 -11.03 -15.91 -6.60
N PHE A 19 -10.60 -14.72 -6.17
CA PHE A 19 -11.20 -13.46 -6.58
C PHE A 19 -10.17 -12.35 -6.76
N VAL A 20 -10.59 -11.29 -7.43
CA VAL A 20 -9.78 -10.11 -7.72
C VAL A 20 -10.35 -8.92 -6.95
N VAL A 21 -9.48 -8.18 -6.27
CA VAL A 21 -9.78 -6.87 -5.71
C VAL A 21 -9.14 -5.82 -6.60
N PRO A 22 -9.93 -5.05 -7.39
CA PRO A 22 -9.37 -3.98 -8.21
C PRO A 22 -8.97 -2.77 -7.36
N PHE A 23 -7.87 -2.14 -7.72
CA PHE A 23 -7.37 -0.91 -7.11
C PHE A 23 -7.42 0.25 -8.11
N THR A 24 -7.91 1.41 -7.67
CA THR A 24 -7.95 2.64 -8.48
C THR A 24 -7.33 3.81 -7.73
N ALA A 25 -6.37 4.52 -8.33
CA ALA A 25 -5.87 5.76 -7.75
C ALA A 25 -6.77 6.94 -8.15
N ARG A 26 -7.16 7.80 -7.19
CA ARG A 26 -8.06 8.94 -7.44
C ARG A 26 -7.62 10.23 -6.73
N VAL A 27 -8.05 11.36 -7.30
CA VAL A 27 -8.14 12.67 -6.65
C VAL A 27 -9.60 13.13 -6.80
N GLY A 28 -10.35 13.10 -5.69
CA GLY A 28 -11.80 13.26 -5.75
C GLY A 28 -12.43 12.19 -6.66
N ASP A 29 -13.21 12.62 -7.65
CA ASP A 29 -13.83 11.70 -8.63
C ASP A 29 -12.93 11.39 -9.84
N ALA A 30 -11.76 12.03 -9.96
CA ALA A 30 -10.87 11.86 -11.10
C ALA A 30 -9.90 10.69 -10.88
N THR A 31 -9.88 9.73 -11.81
CA THR A 31 -8.84 8.70 -11.85
C THR A 31 -7.48 9.34 -12.16
N VAL A 32 -6.48 8.97 -11.36
CA VAL A 32 -5.09 9.36 -11.54
C VAL A 32 -4.46 8.43 -12.57
N GLU A 33 -3.94 9.02 -13.64
CA GLU A 33 -3.34 8.29 -14.76
C GLU A 33 -2.14 9.08 -15.28
N CYS A 34 -1.19 8.37 -15.86
CA CYS A 34 -0.06 8.97 -16.56
C CYS A 34 -0.49 9.89 -17.71
N GLY A 35 0.24 11.00 -17.86
CA GLY A 35 -0.05 12.00 -18.91
C GLY A 35 -1.30 12.86 -18.66
N ARG A 36 -1.94 12.75 -17.48
CA ARG A 36 -3.05 13.59 -17.06
C ARG A 36 -2.69 14.37 -15.80
N THR A 37 -2.77 15.69 -15.90
CA THR A 37 -2.61 16.58 -14.75
C THR A 37 -3.79 16.45 -13.80
N GLN A 38 -3.49 16.27 -12.52
CA GLN A 38 -4.45 16.22 -11.43
C GLN A 38 -4.51 17.60 -10.77
N GLU A 39 -5.68 18.09 -10.42
CA GLU A 39 -5.89 19.45 -9.90
C GLU A 39 -6.60 19.44 -8.54
N GLY A 40 -6.51 20.55 -7.80
CA GLY A 40 -7.28 20.77 -6.59
C GLY A 40 -6.78 19.98 -5.38
N VAL A 41 -5.48 19.68 -5.33
CA VAL A 41 -4.87 18.91 -4.24
C VAL A 41 -4.15 19.79 -3.23
N GLY A 42 -4.09 19.30 -1.99
CA GLY A 42 -3.37 19.96 -0.91
C GLY A 42 -3.98 21.29 -0.46
N ILE A 43 -3.33 21.91 0.52
CA ILE A 43 -3.83 23.15 1.16
C ILE A 43 -3.76 24.36 0.23
N SER A 44 -2.90 24.30 -0.78
CA SER A 44 -2.71 25.30 -1.82
C SER A 44 -3.61 25.12 -3.04
N SER A 45 -4.44 24.06 -3.08
CA SER A 45 -5.26 23.69 -4.26
C SER A 45 -4.41 23.58 -5.54
N SER A 46 -3.21 23.00 -5.40
CA SER A 46 -2.22 22.84 -6.45
C SER A 46 -2.61 21.76 -7.45
N ARG A 47 -1.71 21.54 -8.41
CA ARG A 47 -1.84 20.49 -9.42
C ARG A 47 -0.55 19.69 -9.52
N PHE A 48 -0.64 18.47 -10.00
CA PHE A 48 0.53 17.64 -10.25
C PHE A 48 0.38 16.74 -11.47
N ASP A 49 1.51 16.33 -12.04
CA ASP A 49 1.61 15.24 -13.01
C ASP A 49 2.25 14.02 -12.33
N LEU A 50 1.68 12.84 -12.56
CA LEU A 50 2.19 11.59 -11.99
C LEU A 50 3.53 11.21 -12.65
N LEU A 51 4.52 10.85 -11.82
CA LEU A 51 5.76 10.22 -12.25
C LEU A 51 5.83 8.74 -11.85
N GLU A 52 5.46 8.43 -10.61
CA GLU A 52 5.53 7.08 -10.03
C GLU A 52 4.42 6.91 -9.00
N LEU A 53 3.76 5.76 -9.02
CA LEU A 53 2.83 5.35 -7.96
C LEU A 53 2.86 3.83 -7.83
N THR A 54 3.57 3.35 -6.82
CA THR A 54 3.57 1.94 -6.44
C THR A 54 3.30 1.77 -4.96
N THR A 55 2.73 0.63 -4.59
CA THR A 55 2.55 0.28 -3.18
C THR A 55 2.58 -1.24 -2.96
N TYR A 56 3.23 -1.67 -1.89
CA TYR A 56 3.23 -3.06 -1.47
C TYR A 56 2.04 -3.35 -0.55
N VAL A 57 1.39 -4.50 -0.76
CA VAL A 57 0.30 -5.00 0.08
C VAL A 57 0.63 -6.40 0.58
N HIS A 58 0.41 -6.65 1.88
CA HIS A 58 0.60 -7.95 2.50
C HIS A 58 -0.40 -8.19 3.65
N ALA A 59 -0.35 -9.38 4.26
CA ALA A 59 -1.19 -9.75 5.41
C ALA A 59 -2.69 -9.49 5.15
N VAL A 60 -3.16 -9.94 3.98
CA VAL A 60 -4.55 -9.78 3.56
C VAL A 60 -5.43 -10.74 4.34
N GLU A 61 -6.58 -10.26 4.81
CA GLU A 61 -7.55 -11.01 5.60
C GLU A 61 -8.96 -10.52 5.25
N LEU A 62 -9.95 -11.41 5.32
CA LEU A 62 -11.36 -11.00 5.30
C LEU A 62 -11.86 -10.83 6.73
N LEU A 63 -12.73 -9.85 6.95
CA LEU A 63 -13.33 -9.60 8.26
C LEU A 63 -14.69 -10.29 8.32
N SER A 64 -14.95 -11.10 9.34
CA SER A 64 -16.24 -11.75 9.55
C SER A 64 -17.16 -10.92 10.46
N SER A 65 -18.46 -11.13 10.34
CA SER A 65 -19.47 -10.36 11.08
C SER A 65 -19.43 -10.53 12.61
N ASP A 66 -18.79 -11.59 13.09
CA ASP A 66 -18.56 -11.86 14.52
C ASP A 66 -17.26 -11.22 15.05
N GLY A 67 -16.55 -10.45 14.22
CA GLY A 67 -15.28 -9.80 14.54
C GLY A 67 -14.05 -10.68 14.35
N GLY A 68 -14.21 -11.88 13.78
CA GLY A 68 -13.11 -12.74 13.38
C GLY A 68 -12.40 -12.24 12.11
N ARG A 69 -11.25 -12.88 11.84
CA ARG A 69 -10.44 -12.66 10.64
C ARG A 69 -10.30 -14.00 9.92
N LEU A 70 -10.73 -14.04 8.66
CA LEU A 70 -10.63 -15.22 7.80
C LEU A 70 -9.32 -15.13 7.02
N PRO A 71 -8.54 -16.21 6.97
CA PRO A 71 -7.27 -16.23 6.26
C PRO A 71 -7.48 -16.07 4.76
N VAL A 72 -6.61 -15.28 4.14
CA VAL A 72 -6.56 -15.08 2.69
C VAL A 72 -5.15 -15.38 2.21
N GLU A 73 -5.03 -16.12 1.12
CA GLU A 73 -3.76 -16.33 0.43
C GLU A 73 -3.67 -15.39 -0.78
N LEU A 74 -2.51 -14.74 -0.98
CA LEU A 74 -2.23 -14.07 -2.24
C LEU A 74 -1.90 -15.12 -3.29
N VAL A 75 -2.54 -15.03 -4.45
CA VAL A 75 -2.24 -15.92 -5.58
C VAL A 75 -0.89 -15.52 -6.17
N ASP A 76 0.11 -16.39 -6.06
CA ASP A 76 1.44 -16.17 -6.65
C ASP A 76 1.35 -16.24 -8.18
N ASP A 77 1.74 -15.15 -8.84
CA ASP A 77 1.76 -15.03 -10.31
C ASP A 77 3.18 -14.94 -10.88
N GLY A 78 4.20 -15.03 -10.02
CA GLY A 78 5.61 -14.94 -10.37
C GLY A 78 6.07 -13.57 -10.85
N ARG A 79 5.25 -12.51 -10.73
CA ARG A 79 5.60 -11.16 -11.21
C ARG A 79 5.17 -10.07 -10.24
N TRP A 80 3.89 -9.97 -9.95
CA TRP A 80 3.31 -8.90 -9.13
C TRP A 80 2.96 -9.38 -7.74
N GLN A 81 2.81 -10.69 -7.55
CA GLN A 81 2.51 -11.28 -6.26
C GLN A 81 3.34 -12.53 -6.03
N GLY A 82 3.89 -12.64 -4.82
CA GLY A 82 4.71 -13.77 -4.43
C GLY A 82 5.18 -13.62 -2.99
N GLN A 83 5.44 -14.74 -2.32
CA GLN A 83 5.93 -14.75 -0.92
C GLN A 83 4.98 -14.01 0.05
N GLY A 84 3.67 -13.98 -0.24
CA GLY A 84 2.67 -13.30 0.59
C GLY A 84 2.67 -11.77 0.47
N VAL A 85 3.35 -11.21 -0.53
CA VAL A 85 3.40 -9.78 -0.85
C VAL A 85 2.90 -9.56 -2.28
N ALA A 86 2.13 -8.50 -2.50
CA ALA A 86 1.77 -7.97 -3.81
C ALA A 86 2.38 -6.59 -4.01
N LEU A 87 2.81 -6.28 -5.24
CA LEU A 87 3.14 -4.92 -5.68
C LEU A 87 2.01 -4.44 -6.58
N LEU A 88 1.37 -3.35 -6.17
CA LEU A 88 0.46 -2.57 -7.00
C LEU A 88 1.26 -1.46 -7.68
N ASP A 89 0.99 -1.26 -8.96
CA ASP A 89 1.63 -0.28 -9.83
C ASP A 89 0.55 0.41 -10.67
N PHE A 90 0.56 1.74 -10.67
CA PHE A 90 -0.39 2.59 -11.36
C PHE A 90 0.27 3.45 -12.46
N ALA A 91 1.60 3.37 -12.62
CA ALA A 91 2.37 4.18 -13.55
C ALA A 91 2.74 3.39 -14.82
N ASP A 92 2.01 3.61 -15.91
CA ASP A 92 2.15 2.84 -17.16
C ASP A 92 3.29 3.30 -18.09
N GLY A 93 4.23 4.09 -17.58
CA GLY A 93 5.35 4.64 -18.34
C GLY A 93 4.96 5.59 -19.49
N THR A 94 3.68 6.00 -19.59
CA THR A 94 3.25 7.00 -20.57
C THR A 94 3.34 8.43 -20.01
N GLY A 95 3.25 9.44 -20.88
CA GLY A 95 3.32 10.83 -20.44
C GLY A 95 4.63 11.15 -19.71
N ALA A 96 4.52 11.62 -18.47
CA ALA A 96 5.66 11.91 -17.59
C ALA A 96 6.05 10.73 -16.69
N CYS A 97 5.24 9.66 -16.64
CA CYS A 97 5.52 8.52 -15.80
C CYS A 97 6.84 7.86 -16.17
N THR A 98 7.63 7.56 -15.15
CA THR A 98 8.85 6.77 -15.25
C THR A 98 8.52 5.29 -15.06
N GLY A 99 9.38 4.39 -15.52
CA GLY A 99 9.18 2.95 -15.29
C GLY A 99 8.71 2.15 -16.52
N SER A 100 8.08 1.01 -16.25
CA SER A 100 7.71 0.01 -17.26
C SER A 100 6.30 0.27 -17.81
N ALA A 101 5.99 -0.25 -19.00
CA ALA A 101 4.62 -0.17 -19.54
C ALA A 101 3.65 -1.16 -18.89
N GLU A 102 4.17 -2.17 -18.18
CA GLU A 102 3.37 -3.13 -17.44
C GLU A 102 3.05 -2.54 -16.07
N ILE A 103 1.79 -2.69 -15.66
CA ILE A 103 1.26 -2.21 -14.38
C ILE A 103 0.46 -3.33 -13.71
N ASN A 104 0.21 -3.21 -12.41
CA ASN A 104 -0.68 -4.09 -11.68
C ASN A 104 -1.63 -3.31 -10.77
N ARG A 105 -2.91 -3.30 -11.16
CA ARG A 105 -3.99 -2.67 -10.38
C ARG A 105 -4.93 -3.72 -9.78
N GLU A 106 -4.49 -4.96 -9.70
CA GLU A 106 -5.28 -6.09 -9.24
C GLU A 106 -4.56 -6.78 -8.09
N LEU A 107 -5.30 -7.02 -7.01
CA LEU A 107 -4.88 -7.92 -5.95
C LEU A 107 -5.64 -9.24 -6.14
N ARG A 108 -4.91 -10.31 -6.47
CA ARG A 108 -5.47 -11.63 -6.70
C ARG A 108 -5.33 -12.48 -5.46
N VAL A 109 -6.44 -13.01 -4.98
CA VAL A 109 -6.47 -13.70 -3.70
C VAL A 109 -7.30 -14.96 -3.76
N SER A 110 -7.02 -15.90 -2.85
CA SER A 110 -7.75 -17.15 -2.66
C SER A 110 -8.17 -17.26 -1.20
N ALA A 111 -9.46 -17.47 -0.94
CA ALA A 111 -9.96 -17.62 0.42
C ALA A 111 -11.24 -18.47 0.49
N SER A 112 -11.49 -19.01 1.68
CA SER A 112 -12.74 -19.73 2.00
C SER A 112 -13.64 -18.87 2.87
N GLY A 113 -14.94 -19.20 2.92
CA GLY A 113 -15.91 -18.50 3.78
C GLY A 113 -16.25 -17.09 3.29
N LEU A 114 -16.23 -16.88 1.97
CA LEU A 114 -16.52 -15.57 1.37
C LEU A 114 -17.92 -15.06 1.70
N ASP A 115 -18.87 -15.95 1.98
CA ASP A 115 -20.24 -15.64 2.37
C ASP A 115 -20.36 -15.08 3.80
N GLU A 116 -19.34 -15.28 4.63
CA GLU A 116 -19.25 -14.72 6.00
C GLU A 116 -18.52 -13.36 6.04
N ALA A 117 -17.85 -13.01 4.94
CA ALA A 117 -17.03 -11.80 4.85
C ALA A 117 -17.90 -10.54 4.77
N VAL A 118 -17.60 -9.59 5.65
CA VAL A 118 -18.25 -8.27 5.72
C VAL A 118 -17.22 -7.14 5.73
N GLY A 119 -15.98 -7.42 5.35
CA GLY A 119 -14.91 -6.46 5.29
C GLY A 119 -13.63 -7.06 4.74
N LEU A 120 -12.69 -6.19 4.38
CA LEU A 120 -11.36 -6.54 3.91
C LEU A 120 -10.34 -5.83 4.82
N ALA A 121 -9.29 -6.53 5.21
CA ALA A 121 -8.16 -5.93 5.89
C ALA A 121 -6.86 -6.34 5.20
N PHE A 122 -5.88 -5.44 5.23
CA PHE A 122 -4.55 -5.69 4.73
C PHE A 122 -3.56 -4.70 5.35
N ARG A 123 -2.27 -4.93 5.11
CA ARG A 123 -1.21 -3.99 5.44
C ARG A 123 -0.54 -3.46 4.20
N VAL A 124 -0.23 -2.17 4.20
CA VAL A 124 0.66 -1.56 3.22
C VAL A 124 2.09 -1.61 3.74
N GLY A 125 2.95 -2.23 2.94
CA GLY A 125 4.38 -2.39 3.22
C GLY A 125 4.91 -3.77 2.90
N VAL A 126 6.16 -3.99 3.29
CA VAL A 126 6.85 -5.28 3.13
C VAL A 126 7.03 -5.92 4.52
N PRO A 127 6.68 -7.20 4.71
CA PRO A 127 6.88 -7.91 5.98
C PRO A 127 8.33 -7.75 6.47
N PRO A 128 8.57 -7.55 7.79
CA PRO A 128 9.92 -7.33 8.32
C PRO A 128 10.94 -8.41 7.94
N GLU A 129 10.49 -9.65 7.81
CA GLU A 129 11.30 -10.80 7.39
C GLU A 129 11.77 -10.74 5.92
N LEU A 130 11.13 -9.90 5.09
CA LEU A 130 11.46 -9.68 3.68
C LEU A 130 12.08 -8.29 3.43
N ASN A 131 11.74 -7.28 4.24
CA ASN A 131 12.03 -5.88 3.97
C ASN A 131 13.53 -5.54 3.84
N HIS A 132 14.39 -6.25 4.56
CA HIS A 132 15.82 -5.93 4.65
C HIS A 132 16.72 -7.04 4.09
N LEU A 133 16.15 -7.94 3.29
CA LEU A 133 16.93 -8.98 2.60
C LEU A 133 17.76 -8.37 1.46
N ASP A 134 18.62 -9.19 0.84
CA ASP A 134 19.46 -8.75 -0.26
C ASP A 134 18.63 -8.50 -1.53
N ALA A 135 18.35 -7.21 -1.79
CA ALA A 135 17.64 -6.75 -2.98
C ALA A 135 18.28 -7.20 -4.30
N GLY A 136 19.60 -7.46 -4.34
CA GLY A 136 20.28 -7.97 -5.53
C GLY A 136 19.94 -9.43 -5.88
N THR A 137 19.29 -10.14 -4.96
CA THR A 137 18.83 -11.54 -5.13
C THR A 137 17.34 -11.72 -4.88
N ALA A 138 16.63 -10.62 -4.62
CA ALA A 138 15.20 -10.64 -4.40
C ALA A 138 14.48 -11.18 -5.63
N ARG A 139 13.36 -11.85 -5.38
CA ARG A 139 12.47 -12.37 -6.41
C ARG A 139 11.26 -11.44 -6.52
N PRO A 140 10.55 -11.44 -7.65
CA PRO A 140 9.27 -10.74 -7.76
C PRO A 140 8.34 -11.02 -6.56
N PRO A 141 7.61 -10.01 -6.07
CA PRO A 141 7.55 -8.63 -6.57
C PRO A 141 8.61 -7.67 -5.94
N LEU A 142 9.62 -8.20 -5.26
CA LEU A 142 10.64 -7.44 -4.53
C LEU A 142 11.92 -7.20 -5.34
N ASP A 143 11.91 -7.51 -6.64
CA ASP A 143 13.06 -7.38 -7.55
C ASP A 143 13.08 -6.06 -8.34
N ASP A 144 12.15 -5.15 -8.07
CA ASP A 144 12.19 -3.80 -8.64
C ASP A 144 13.23 -2.93 -7.92
N PRO A 145 14.32 -2.51 -8.60
CA PRO A 145 15.32 -1.65 -8.01
C PRO A 145 14.81 -0.24 -7.69
N SER A 146 13.71 0.22 -8.30
CA SER A 146 13.14 1.55 -8.07
C SER A 146 12.53 1.69 -6.67
N ALA A 147 12.01 0.58 -6.13
CA ALA A 147 11.41 0.50 -4.80
C ALA A 147 12.43 0.18 -3.69
N TRP A 148 13.69 -0.11 -4.04
CA TRP A 148 14.74 -0.37 -3.05
C TRP A 148 15.37 0.93 -2.53
N TRP A 149 15.20 1.17 -1.25
CA TRP A 149 15.65 2.36 -0.55
C TRP A 149 17.05 2.18 0.04
N GLY A 150 18.07 2.19 -0.83
CA GLY A 150 19.43 1.79 -0.46
C GLY A 150 20.06 2.47 0.77
N TRP A 151 19.71 3.71 1.08
CA TRP A 151 20.24 4.41 2.28
C TRP A 151 19.42 4.18 3.56
N LYS A 152 18.13 3.82 3.44
CA LYS A 152 17.33 3.32 4.56
C LYS A 152 17.50 1.81 4.73
N VAL A 153 18.12 1.14 3.76
CA VAL A 153 18.42 -0.29 3.72
C VAL A 153 17.14 -1.11 3.80
N GLY A 154 16.12 -0.79 2.99
CA GLY A 154 14.84 -1.49 2.95
C GLY A 154 14.03 -1.12 1.73
N TYR A 155 12.76 -1.52 1.65
CA TYR A 155 11.85 -1.14 0.56
C TYR A 155 11.04 0.11 0.88
N VAL A 156 10.68 0.86 -0.17
CA VAL A 156 9.62 1.89 -0.12
C VAL A 156 8.27 1.17 -0.23
N PHE A 157 7.44 1.32 0.78
CA PHE A 157 6.13 0.66 0.95
C PHE A 157 5.02 1.32 0.14
N PHE A 158 5.05 2.65 0.11
CA PHE A 158 4.17 3.49 -0.66
C PHE A 158 5.03 4.56 -1.31
N GLN A 159 5.10 4.55 -2.64
CA GLN A 159 5.97 5.39 -3.43
C GLN A 159 5.12 6.25 -4.34
N LEU A 160 4.87 7.49 -3.94
CA LEU A 160 4.33 8.51 -4.82
C LEU A 160 5.44 9.49 -5.20
N THR A 161 5.63 9.68 -6.50
CA THR A 161 6.50 10.74 -7.04
C THR A 161 5.74 11.52 -8.08
N ILE A 162 5.76 12.84 -7.96
CA ILE A 162 4.97 13.75 -8.81
C ILE A 162 5.80 14.96 -9.21
N THR A 163 5.45 15.55 -10.35
CA THR A 163 5.90 16.91 -10.72
C THR A 163 4.82 17.90 -10.35
N THR A 164 5.21 19.04 -9.76
CA THR A 164 4.30 20.10 -9.31
C THR A 164 4.68 21.43 -9.98
N ALA A 165 4.01 22.53 -9.63
CA ALA A 165 4.43 23.84 -10.12
C ALA A 165 5.73 24.32 -9.43
N GLY A 166 5.95 23.89 -8.19
CA GLY A 166 7.14 24.22 -7.40
C GLY A 166 8.33 23.31 -7.64
N HIS A 167 8.10 22.04 -8.03
CA HIS A 167 9.14 21.01 -8.02
C HIS A 167 9.09 20.08 -9.23
N ASP A 168 10.25 19.78 -9.80
CA ASP A 168 10.39 18.73 -10.81
C ASP A 168 10.07 17.34 -10.22
N TYR A 169 10.41 17.14 -8.94
CA TYR A 169 10.13 15.95 -8.15
C TYR A 169 9.66 16.36 -6.75
N TYR A 170 8.47 15.90 -6.38
CA TYR A 170 7.96 15.91 -5.01
C TYR A 170 7.70 14.47 -4.59
N TYR A 171 8.21 14.09 -3.42
CA TYR A 171 8.17 12.72 -2.94
C TYR A 171 7.13 12.55 -1.82
N ALA A 172 6.43 11.44 -1.82
CA ALA A 172 5.79 10.88 -0.63
C ALA A 172 6.17 9.40 -0.58
N HIS A 173 7.35 9.13 -0.03
CA HIS A 173 7.94 7.81 0.10
C HIS A 173 7.88 7.35 1.54
N VAL A 174 7.11 6.29 1.76
CA VAL A 174 6.88 5.71 3.08
C VAL A 174 7.60 4.37 3.18
N GLY A 175 8.34 4.14 4.26
CA GLY A 175 9.00 2.87 4.54
C GLY A 175 9.61 2.85 5.93
N SER A 176 10.02 1.68 6.42
CA SER A 176 10.64 1.55 7.74
C SER A 176 11.91 2.40 7.85
N THR A 177 12.15 2.98 9.03
CA THR A 177 13.32 3.83 9.26
C THR A 177 14.03 3.52 10.57
N GLN A 178 15.22 4.10 10.73
CA GLN A 178 16.08 3.86 11.90
C GLN A 178 16.34 2.36 12.10
N CYS A 179 16.60 1.67 10.99
CA CYS A 179 16.84 0.24 10.96
C CYS A 179 18.32 -0.07 11.20
N ASP A 180 18.59 -1.01 12.11
CA ASP A 180 19.91 -1.52 12.42
C ASP A 180 19.91 -3.05 12.38
N GLY A 181 21.04 -3.64 11.98
CA GLY A 181 21.20 -5.09 11.91
C GLY A 181 21.90 -5.57 10.64
N SER A 182 21.70 -6.85 10.32
CA SER A 182 22.28 -7.50 9.15
C SER A 182 21.40 -8.65 8.67
N VAL A 183 21.55 -9.07 7.41
CA VAL A 183 20.79 -10.24 6.87
C VAL A 183 21.04 -11.51 7.70
N ALA A 184 22.23 -11.66 8.30
CA ALA A 184 22.57 -12.82 9.11
C ALA A 184 21.97 -12.79 10.52
N GLU A 185 21.79 -11.60 11.09
CA GLU A 185 21.35 -11.41 12.49
C GLU A 185 19.88 -10.96 12.59
N GLY A 186 19.27 -10.56 11.48
CA GLY A 186 18.00 -9.87 11.42
C GLY A 186 18.17 -8.35 11.50
N PHE A 187 17.10 -7.64 11.16
CA PHE A 187 17.00 -6.18 11.29
C PHE A 187 15.96 -5.81 12.33
N SER A 188 16.18 -4.68 13.00
CA SER A 188 15.22 -4.02 13.86
C SER A 188 15.13 -2.56 13.46
N CYS A 189 13.93 -2.08 13.18
CA CYS A 189 13.65 -0.67 12.92
C CYS A 189 13.03 -0.04 14.16
N ALA A 190 13.42 1.19 14.49
CA ALA A 190 12.69 1.94 15.52
C ALA A 190 11.26 2.23 15.04
N GLU A 191 11.12 2.56 13.76
CA GLU A 191 9.84 2.86 13.13
C GLU A 191 9.57 1.89 11.98
N ASP A 192 8.56 1.03 12.13
CA ASP A 192 8.19 0.05 11.09
C ASP A 192 7.45 0.71 9.92
N HIS A 193 6.62 1.70 10.18
CA HIS A 193 5.74 2.39 9.24
C HIS A 193 4.83 1.47 8.40
N LEU A 194 4.52 0.26 8.88
CA LEU A 194 3.54 -0.64 8.23
C LEU A 194 2.14 -0.09 8.43
N ILE A 195 1.36 0.16 7.38
CA ILE A 195 0.02 0.79 7.52
C ILE A 195 -1.09 -0.26 7.54
N ASP A 196 -1.87 -0.32 8.61
CA ASP A 196 -3.04 -1.19 8.74
C ASP A 196 -4.23 -0.53 8.05
N VAL A 197 -4.88 -1.27 7.17
CA VAL A 197 -6.08 -0.88 6.46
C VAL A 197 -7.20 -1.85 6.83
N GLU A 198 -8.34 -1.32 7.28
CA GLU A 198 -9.56 -2.08 7.47
C GLU A 198 -10.72 -1.40 6.74
N LEU A 199 -11.37 -2.13 5.84
CA LEU A 199 -12.46 -1.65 4.99
C LEU A 199 -13.76 -2.35 5.39
N ALA A 200 -14.44 -1.79 6.38
CA ALA A 200 -15.72 -2.30 6.84
C ALA A 200 -16.78 -2.26 5.72
N GLY A 201 -17.59 -3.32 5.66
CA GLY A 201 -18.64 -3.48 4.67
C GLY A 201 -18.17 -3.85 3.26
N PHE A 202 -16.87 -4.09 3.04
CA PHE A 202 -16.35 -4.54 1.75
C PHE A 202 -17.05 -5.84 1.30
N GLU A 203 -17.58 -5.85 0.09
CA GLU A 203 -18.28 -6.99 -0.51
C GLU A 203 -17.37 -7.68 -1.54
N VAL A 204 -16.94 -8.90 -1.21
CA VAL A 204 -16.06 -9.72 -2.04
C VAL A 204 -16.66 -9.95 -3.43
N GLY A 205 -15.84 -9.78 -4.47
CA GLY A 205 -16.25 -9.94 -5.88
C GLY A 205 -17.16 -8.83 -6.41
N ARG A 206 -17.48 -7.82 -5.59
CA ARG A 206 -18.27 -6.65 -5.99
C ARG A 206 -17.48 -5.35 -5.87
N ASP A 207 -16.77 -5.17 -4.77
CA ASP A 207 -16.11 -3.90 -4.45
C ASP A 207 -14.63 -3.92 -4.83
N GLY A 208 -14.06 -2.73 -4.98
CA GLY A 208 -12.63 -2.49 -5.12
C GLY A 208 -12.11 -1.62 -3.99
N VAL A 209 -10.86 -1.16 -4.17
CA VAL A 209 -10.18 -0.24 -3.26
C VAL A 209 -9.73 0.99 -4.03
N THR A 210 -10.06 2.17 -3.54
CA THR A 210 -9.49 3.42 -4.04
C THR A 210 -8.28 3.79 -3.20
N VAL A 211 -7.20 4.19 -3.87
CA VAL A 211 -6.05 4.92 -3.30
C VAL A 211 -6.30 6.41 -3.51
N ASP A 212 -6.80 7.09 -2.48
CA ASP A 212 -7.18 8.50 -2.51
C ASP A 212 -5.97 9.41 -2.28
N LEU A 213 -5.37 9.87 -3.37
CA LEU A 213 -4.24 10.80 -3.33
C LEU A 213 -4.68 12.22 -2.92
N GLY A 214 -5.96 12.55 -3.08
CA GLY A 214 -6.52 13.80 -2.57
C GLY A 214 -6.52 13.81 -1.04
N ALA A 215 -6.92 12.70 -0.41
CA ALA A 215 -6.86 12.51 1.03
C ALA A 215 -5.42 12.49 1.54
N LEU A 216 -4.53 11.75 0.87
CA LEU A 216 -3.10 11.68 1.21
C LEU A 216 -2.46 13.07 1.27
N LEU A 217 -2.69 13.89 0.24
CA LEU A 217 -2.05 15.20 0.11
C LEU A 217 -2.84 16.32 0.79
N SER A 218 -4.00 16.04 1.41
CA SER A 218 -4.94 17.07 1.89
C SER A 218 -4.35 18.09 2.89
N GLY A 219 -3.36 17.68 3.68
CA GLY A 219 -2.66 18.53 4.66
C GLY A 219 -1.36 19.17 4.17
N VAL A 220 -1.03 19.03 2.89
CA VAL A 220 0.29 19.34 2.33
C VAL A 220 0.22 20.53 1.38
N ASP A 221 1.23 21.40 1.39
CA ASP A 221 1.50 22.34 0.29
C ASP A 221 2.58 21.75 -0.62
N ILE A 222 2.17 21.12 -1.72
CA ILE A 222 3.08 20.42 -2.63
C ILE A 222 3.90 21.36 -3.54
N ASP A 223 3.72 22.68 -3.42
CA ASP A 223 4.51 23.69 -4.12
C ASP A 223 5.40 24.49 -3.16
N ALA A 224 5.35 24.22 -1.85
CA ALA A 224 6.16 24.91 -0.85
C ALA A 224 7.66 24.70 -1.12
N PRO A 225 8.49 25.75 -1.00
CA PRO A 225 9.94 25.61 -1.17
C PRO A 225 10.55 24.79 -0.02
N VAL A 226 11.59 24.02 -0.33
CA VAL A 226 12.39 23.29 0.68
C VAL A 226 13.09 24.25 1.65
N ASP A 227 13.26 23.83 2.91
CA ASP A 227 13.99 24.61 3.92
C ASP A 227 15.47 24.22 3.98
N ALA A 228 16.22 24.68 2.97
CA ALA A 228 17.65 24.40 2.86
C ALA A 228 18.47 24.95 4.05
N ASP A 229 17.98 25.99 4.72
CA ASP A 229 18.63 26.57 5.91
C ASP A 229 18.44 25.66 7.15
N ALA A 230 17.34 24.91 7.20
CA ALA A 230 17.10 23.84 8.18
C ALA A 230 17.75 22.50 7.80
N GLY A 231 18.36 22.40 6.61
CA GLY A 231 18.99 21.18 6.11
C GLY A 231 18.05 20.24 5.35
N ASP A 232 16.81 20.64 5.15
CA ASP A 232 15.88 19.97 4.24
C ASP A 232 16.13 20.48 2.81
N THR A 233 16.54 19.56 1.93
CA THR A 233 16.84 19.87 0.53
C THR A 233 16.00 19.04 -0.44
N THR A 234 15.10 18.21 0.07
CA THR A 234 14.36 17.23 -0.74
C THR A 234 12.87 17.55 -0.65
N PRO A 235 12.22 17.99 -1.75
CA PRO A 235 10.81 18.33 -1.69
C PRO A 235 9.94 17.15 -1.29
N GLY A 236 9.15 17.33 -0.23
CA GLY A 236 8.19 16.34 0.24
C GLY A 236 8.75 15.38 1.27
N CYS A 237 8.13 14.21 1.40
CA CYS A 237 8.38 13.30 2.50
C CYS A 237 9.20 12.07 2.09
N MET A 238 10.30 11.86 2.82
CA MET A 238 11.19 10.69 2.73
C MET A 238 11.26 9.93 4.06
N SER A 239 10.13 9.82 4.77
CA SER A 239 9.97 9.17 6.09
C SER A 239 10.96 9.62 7.17
N ALA A 240 11.53 10.82 7.05
CA ALA A 240 12.45 11.33 8.05
C ALA A 240 11.65 11.87 9.24
N VAL A 241 12.00 11.49 10.47
CA VAL A 241 11.21 11.82 11.66
C VAL A 241 11.23 13.31 12.04
N ASP A 242 12.22 14.03 11.54
CA ASP A 242 12.45 15.46 11.72
C ASP A 242 11.97 16.31 10.52
N ASP A 243 11.41 15.66 9.49
CA ASP A 243 10.88 16.30 8.30
C ASP A 243 9.41 16.69 8.50
N SER A 244 9.15 17.99 8.35
CA SER A 244 7.84 18.58 8.61
C SER A 244 6.80 18.24 7.55
N GLU A 245 7.24 18.00 6.30
CA GLU A 245 6.40 17.58 5.19
C GLU A 245 5.91 16.14 5.36
N CYS A 246 6.62 15.31 6.12
CA CYS A 246 6.17 13.97 6.45
C CYS A 246 4.97 13.91 7.40
N VAL A 247 4.84 14.86 8.33
CA VAL A 247 3.80 14.84 9.36
C VAL A 247 2.37 14.71 8.78
N PRO A 248 1.92 15.56 7.83
CA PRO A 248 0.58 15.44 7.25
C PRO A 248 0.40 14.15 6.41
N ILE A 249 1.43 13.70 5.70
CA ILE A 249 1.40 12.46 4.90
C ILE A 249 1.17 11.24 5.82
N PHE A 250 1.95 11.13 6.88
CA PHE A 250 1.84 10.04 7.85
C PHE A 250 0.51 10.08 8.60
N ALA A 251 0.03 11.27 8.97
CA ALA A 251 -1.28 11.43 9.58
C ALA A 251 -2.42 10.91 8.66
N ALA A 252 -2.39 11.21 7.36
CA ALA A 252 -3.37 10.70 6.40
C ALA A 252 -3.30 9.16 6.26
N LEU A 253 -2.10 8.59 6.35
CA LEU A 253 -1.87 7.15 6.35
C LEU A 253 -2.12 6.50 7.71
N GLY A 254 -2.66 7.24 8.68
CA GLY A 254 -2.98 6.70 10.01
C GLY A 254 -1.73 6.19 10.72
N ARG A 255 -0.60 6.88 10.58
CA ARG A 255 0.67 6.56 11.23
C ARG A 255 1.28 7.75 11.94
N ASP A 256 1.88 7.47 13.08
CA ASP A 256 2.75 8.41 13.74
C ASP A 256 4.17 8.18 13.22
N LEU A 257 4.81 9.27 12.85
CA LEU A 257 6.13 9.27 12.23
C LEU A 257 7.25 8.81 13.19
N ALA A 258 7.02 8.86 14.51
CA ALA A 258 7.96 8.45 15.55
C ALA A 258 7.41 7.29 16.42
N GLY A 259 6.47 6.50 15.88
CA GLY A 259 5.99 5.27 16.51
C GLY A 259 4.96 5.48 17.63
N GLY A 260 4.40 6.68 17.73
CA GLY A 260 3.30 7.03 18.63
C GLY A 260 1.91 6.53 18.20
N PRO A 261 0.86 6.83 18.98
CA PRO A 261 -0.51 6.49 18.61
C PRO A 261 -0.98 7.30 17.41
N SER A 262 -1.70 6.65 16.49
CA SER A 262 -2.26 7.27 15.29
C SER A 262 -3.77 7.04 15.18
N SER A 263 -4.43 7.86 14.34
CA SER A 263 -5.80 7.61 13.92
C SER A 263 -5.86 6.52 12.84
N GLU A 264 -7.06 6.12 12.46
CA GLU A 264 -7.29 5.33 11.26
C GLU A 264 -6.82 6.09 10.02
N GLN A 265 -6.32 5.34 9.03
CA GLN A 265 -5.89 5.89 7.75
C GLN A 265 -7.10 6.29 6.89
N ILE A 266 -6.93 7.27 6.00
CA ILE A 266 -8.00 7.80 5.12
C ILE A 266 -7.67 7.69 3.63
N VAL A 267 -6.58 7.01 3.27
CA VAL A 267 -6.05 6.94 1.90
C VAL A 267 -6.60 5.74 1.14
N PHE A 268 -6.71 4.59 1.78
CA PHE A 268 -7.28 3.38 1.20
C PHE A 268 -8.75 3.29 1.60
N VAL A 269 -9.65 3.39 0.62
CA VAL A 269 -11.10 3.41 0.87
C VAL A 269 -11.80 2.37 0.01
N ARG A 270 -12.88 1.81 0.54
CA ARG A 270 -13.76 0.91 -0.22
C ARG A 270 -14.34 1.64 -1.44
N ASP A 271 -14.29 1.02 -2.62
CA ASP A 271 -14.91 1.50 -3.87
C ASP A 271 -16.08 0.59 -4.26
N PRO A 272 -17.32 0.91 -3.86
CA PRO A 272 -18.45 0.00 -4.02
C PRO A 272 -18.79 -0.29 -5.49
N GLY A 273 -18.87 -1.58 -5.86
CA GLY A 273 -19.23 -2.01 -7.22
C GLY A 273 -18.11 -1.98 -8.26
N ALA A 274 -16.88 -1.58 -7.90
CA ALA A 274 -15.78 -1.46 -8.84
C ALA A 274 -15.33 -2.79 -9.48
N ALA A 275 -15.57 -3.95 -8.84
CA ALA A 275 -15.23 -5.25 -9.40
C ALA A 275 -16.24 -5.75 -10.45
N LEU A 276 -17.35 -5.03 -10.67
CA LEU A 276 -18.37 -5.38 -11.66
C LEU A 276 -18.13 -4.75 -13.04
N GLU A 277 -17.20 -3.81 -13.16
CA GLU A 277 -16.85 -3.16 -14.43
C GLU A 277 -15.78 -4.00 -15.17
N PRO A 278 -16.06 -4.52 -16.38
CA PRO A 278 -15.17 -5.40 -17.14
C PRO A 278 -14.05 -4.67 -17.90
#